data_AF-A0A1G9YU39-F1
#
_entry.id   AF-A0A1G9YU39-F1
#
_cell.length_a   1.000
_cell.length_b   1.000
_cell.length_c   1.000
_cell.angle_alpha   90.00
_cell.angle_beta   90.00
_cell.angle_gamma   90.00
#
_symmetry.space_group_name_H-M   'P 1'
#
loop_
_entity.id
_entity.type
_entity.pdbx_description
1 polymer ?
#
loop_
_entity_poly.entity_id
_entity_poly.type
_entity_poly.pdbx_seq_one_letter_code
_entity_poly.pdbx_strand_id
1 'polypeptide(L)' 'MNERTIPILPCRTIEPVLDFYTALGFEVTFRQRSPRPYAVVERGGIELQFFGIKRHEPAESVSTC' A
#
# COMPACT_ATOMS: atom_id res chain seq x y z
N MET A 1 -9.98 -22.18 -7.52
CA MET A 1 -9.78 -20.72 -7.48
C MET A 1 -9.69 -20.40 -6.00
N ASN A 2 -8.59 -19.83 -5.50
CA ASN A 2 -8.54 -19.43 -4.09
C ASN A 2 -8.99 -17.98 -4.01
N GLU A 3 -10.16 -17.74 -3.43
CA GLU A 3 -10.61 -16.41 -3.07
C GLU A 3 -9.60 -15.77 -2.10
N ARG A 4 -9.43 -14.45 -2.19
CA ARG A 4 -8.54 -13.68 -1.32
C ARG A 4 -9.23 -12.40 -0.88
N THR A 5 -8.93 -11.98 0.34
CA THR A 5 -9.26 -10.65 0.86
C THR A 5 -7.95 -9.89 1.02
N ILE A 6 -7.83 -8.73 0.38
CA ILE A 6 -6.61 -7.95 0.35
C ILE A 6 -6.88 -6.60 1.03
N PRO A 7 -6.12 -6.23 2.06
CA PRO A 7 -6.30 -4.95 2.73
C PRO A 7 -5.80 -3.80 1.83
N ILE A 8 -6.52 -2.68 1.86
CA ILE A 8 -6.14 -1.43 1.22
C ILE A 8 -5.93 -0.38 2.30
N LEU A 9 -4.68 0.03 2.49
CA LEU A 9 -4.26 0.90 3.60
C LEU A 9 -4.07 2.36 3.14
N PRO A 10 -4.49 3.35 3.95
CA PRO A 10 -4.23 4.75 3.64
C PRO A 10 -2.76 5.08 3.83
N CYS A 11 -2.24 6.01 3.03
CA CYS A 11 -0.92 6.59 3.23
C CYS A 11 -0.93 8.07 2.84
N ARG A 12 0.06 8.84 3.31
CA ARG A 12 0.21 10.24 2.92
C ARG A 12 0.75 10.38 1.49
N THR A 13 1.75 9.58 1.15
CA THR A 13 2.45 9.54 -0.14
C THR A 13 2.90 8.11 -0.42
N ILE A 14 2.93 7.72 -1.69
CA ILE A 14 3.21 6.33 -2.10
C ILE A 14 4.70 6.01 -2.02
N GLU A 15 5.58 6.95 -2.35
CA GLU A 15 7.03 6.72 -2.46
C GLU A 15 7.65 6.16 -1.17
N PRO A 16 7.46 6.76 0.02
CA PRO A 16 8.05 6.22 1.25
C PRO A 16 7.51 4.83 1.62
N VAL A 17 6.27 4.51 1.25
CA VAL A 17 5.68 3.19 1.47
C VAL A 17 6.36 2.16 0.59
N LEU A 18 6.55 2.48 -0.71
CA LEU A 18 7.24 1.60 -1.63
C LEU A 18 8.69 1.35 -1.20
N ASP A 19 9.41 2.39 -0.80
CA ASP A 19 10.79 2.27 -0.33
C ASP A 19 10.88 1.35 0.90
N PHE A 20 9.95 1.51 1.85
CA PHE A 20 9.87 0.67 3.04
C PHE A 20 9.59 -0.81 2.72
N TYR A 21 8.54 -1.10 1.94
CA TYR A 21 8.18 -2.49 1.64
C TYR A 21 9.18 -3.18 0.70
N THR A 22 9.78 -2.43 -0.23
CA THR A 22 10.86 -2.95 -1.08
C THR A 22 12.08 -3.33 -0.25
N ALA A 23 12.45 -2.52 0.76
CA ALA A 23 13.53 -2.86 1.68
C ALA A 23 13.24 -4.14 2.51
N LEU A 24 11.97 -4.48 2.69
CA LEU A 24 11.53 -5.74 3.32
C LEU A 24 11.42 -6.91 2.33
N GLY A 25 11.81 -6.72 1.06
CA GLY A 25 11.77 -7.74 0.03
C GLY A 25 10.38 -7.97 -0.59
N PHE A 26 9.49 -6.99 -0.52
CA PHE A 26 8.29 -7.00 -1.37
C PHE A 26 8.62 -6.45 -2.77
N GLU A 27 7.95 -7.00 -3.77
CA GLU A 27 7.98 -6.51 -5.14
C GLU A 27 6.86 -5.48 -5.36
N VAL A 28 7.13 -4.42 -6.12
CA VAL A 28 6.11 -3.45 -6.52
C VAL A 28 5.41 -3.96 -7.79
N THR A 29 4.19 -4.46 -7.66
CA THR A 29 3.44 -5.05 -8.79
C THR A 29 2.54 -4.04 -9.50
N PHE A 30 2.21 -2.92 -8.85
CA PHE A 30 1.50 -1.82 -9.48
C PHE A 30 1.84 -0.47 -8.85
N ARG A 31 1.92 0.58 -9.66
CA ARG A 31 2.12 1.97 -9.19
C ARG A 31 1.42 2.97 -10.10
N GLN A 32 0.60 3.82 -9.50
CA GLN A 32 -0.01 5.00 -10.13
C GLN A 32 0.29 6.24 -9.30
N ARG A 33 0.90 7.27 -9.91
CA ARG A 33 1.23 8.53 -9.22
C ARG A 33 0.11 9.57 -9.28
N SER A 34 -0.64 9.62 -10.38
CA SER A 34 -1.65 10.65 -10.67
C SER A 34 -2.80 10.06 -11.50
N PRO A 35 -4.04 10.57 -11.40
CA PRO A 35 -4.51 11.61 -10.47
C PRO A 35 -4.76 11.12 -9.05
N ARG A 36 -4.81 9.79 -8.85
CA ARG A 36 -5.07 9.14 -7.56
C ARG A 36 -3.86 8.28 -7.18
N PRO A 37 -3.02 8.70 -6.24
CA PRO A 37 -1.85 7.92 -5.84
C PRO A 37 -2.28 6.54 -5.34
N TYR A 38 -1.71 5.50 -5.93
CA TYR A 38 -2.04 4.11 -5.64
C TYR A 38 -0.83 3.20 -5.85
N ALA A 39 -0.68 2.17 -5.04
CA ALA A 39 0.34 1.15 -5.23
C ALA A 39 -0.08 -0.21 -4.69
N VAL A 40 0.52 -1.25 -5.26
CA VAL A 40 0.41 -2.64 -4.80
C VAL A 40 1.81 -3.20 -4.62
N VAL A 41 2.01 -3.90 -3.50
CA VAL A 41 3.24 -4.64 -3.21
C VAL A 41 2.91 -6.08 -2.83
N GLU A 42 3.76 -7.01 -3.28
CA GLU A 42 3.57 -8.45 -3.08
C GLU A 42 4.83 -9.12 -2.54
N ARG A 43 4.65 -10.09 -1.65
CA ARG A 43 5.73 -10.98 -1.19
C ARG A 43 5.18 -12.36 -0.88
N GLY A 44 5.45 -13.32 -1.75
CA GLY A 44 4.91 -14.68 -1.64
C GLY A 44 3.38 -14.68 -1.69
N GLY A 45 2.72 -15.15 -0.63
CA GLY A 45 1.25 -15.15 -0.53
C GLY A 45 0.63 -13.86 0.01
N ILE A 46 1.44 -12.83 0.32
CA ILE A 46 1.00 -11.59 0.95
C ILE A 46 0.91 -10.50 -0.12
N GLU A 47 -0.23 -9.84 -0.19
CA GLU A 47 -0.47 -8.67 -1.02
C GLU A 47 -0.98 -7.53 -0.13
N LEU A 48 -0.43 -6.33 -0.31
CA LEU A 48 -0.87 -5.12 0.36
C LEU A 48 -1.08 -4.02 -0.69
N GLN A 49 -2.19 -3.30 -0.57
CA GLN A 49 -2.51 -2.18 -1.44
C GLN A 49 -2.53 -0.87 -0.65
N PHE A 50 -2.16 0.23 -1.31
CA PHE A 50 -2.04 1.54 -0.69
C PHE A 50 -2.67 2.62 -1.54
N PHE A 51 -3.37 3.56 -0.90
CA PHE A 51 -3.93 4.75 -1.56
C PHE A 51 -3.53 6.03 -0.83
N GLY A 52 -3.29 7.10 -1.59
CA GLY A 52 -2.88 8.38 -1.05
C GLY A 52 -4.05 9.24 -0.55
N ILE A 53 -3.95 9.76 0.68
CA ILE A 53 -4.83 10.80 1.23
C ILE A 53 -3.96 12.00 1.67
N LYS A 54 -4.26 13.19 1.12
CA LYS A 54 -3.44 14.41 1.31
C LYS A 54 -3.17 14.79 2.77
N ARG A 55 -4.12 14.57 3.67
CA ARG A 55 -4.03 14.91 5.10
C ARG A 55 -4.07 13.65 5.98
N HIS A 56 -3.51 12.54 5.51
CA HIS A 56 -3.38 11.36 6.36
C HIS A 56 -2.37 11.61 7.47
N GLU A 57 -2.78 11.47 8.74
CA GLU A 57 -1.90 11.44 9.91
C GLU A 57 -1.78 9.99 10.39
N PRO A 58 -0.62 9.32 10.19
CA PRO A 58 -0.46 7.92 10.55
C PRO A 58 -0.73 7.63 12.03
N ALA A 59 -0.41 8.57 12.92
CA ALA A 59 -0.64 8.43 14.36
C ALA A 59 -2.13 8.42 14.75
N GLU A 60 -3.01 8.93 13.89
CA GLU A 60 -4.47 8.95 14.09
C GLU A 60 -5.17 7.83 13.31
N SER A 61 -4.41 6.98 12.62
CA SER A 61 -4.98 5.91 11.81
C SER A 61 -5.64 4.84 12.67
N VAL A 62 -6.93 4.65 12.49
CA VAL A 62 -7.72 3.55 13.09
C VAL A 62 -7.96 2.42 12.09
N SER A 63 -7.26 2.41 10.96
CA SER A 63 -7.40 1.37 9.94
C SER A 63 -6.95 0.01 10.48
N THR A 64 -7.83 -0.98 10.39
CA THR A 64 -7.56 -2.39 10.69
C THR A 64 -7.85 -3.25 9.46
N CYS A 65 -7.35 -4.49 9.46
CA CYS A 65 -7.69 -5.51 8.46
C CYS A 65 -8.97 -6.24 8.85
#